data_AF-A0A495X448-F1
#
_entry.id   AF-A0A495X448-F1
#
_cell.length_a   1.000
_cell.length_b   1.000
_cell.length_c   1.000
_cell.angle_alpha   90.00
_cell.angle_beta   90.00
_cell.angle_gamma   90.00
#
_symmetry.space_group_name_H-M   'P 1'
#
loop_
_entity.id
_entity.type
_entity.pdbx_description
1 polymer ?
#
loop_
_entity_poly.entity_id
_entity_poly.type
_entity_poly.pdbx_seq_one_letter_code
_entity_poly.pdbx_strand_id
1 'polypeptide(L)'
;MAKKKNDALMAALRQFVRTKGADYLRDGNVSSIGIGYKVEDGKQTDEIAIQFTVKEKAEESALEALGTEPLPKCIVVDGVEVPTDVLQRDYKANFQVVTERSSGERKSRIDPVVPGISLSHPSVPAGTLGTIVYDRVDGAPYVLSCWHVLHGPNGALGDAIVQPGPHDDNRTDLNRLGRLVRSHLGAAGDCAIASIEDRRFGTEIVDLGVTVEKIGEPELGDKVVKSGRTTGVTHGIVRRVDALVKINYGGAVGEKEIGCFEIGPDPAKPGPGGEISMPGDSGAAWMFKAANGKVTRTMAGLHFGGETNGSTDEHALACLPQSVFEKLGVTVKPPKKPVGRQKGFAPDFLSVPVGLPTLGAVAQADAVLLGGSEVVDYTHFSLAMSKSRRFAFWVAWNIDGKTLKTLNRSGIPFILDSRIPPEFQVGDDLYKGNRLDRGHIARRADLLWGSLEEAEQANVDSFFFTNITPQMDDFNQSAKRGLWGRLEDAVLADVDVDDLRVSVYGGPVFQADDRVFRGVRLPREYWKVIAFVEQGVLKARAFILTQNLNQLEALELDEFRVFQVRLSDIETRCGFTFPPSLQAADSLAMPESLDDRQPLDSLESIQW
;
A
#
# COMPACT_ATOMS: atom_id res chain seq x y z
N MET A 1 0.38 -32.74 -11.15
CA MET A 1 -1.04 -32.85 -10.74
C MET A 1 -1.22 -32.94 -9.22
N ALA A 2 -0.43 -33.75 -8.49
CA ALA A 2 -0.56 -33.89 -7.02
C ALA A 2 -0.41 -32.57 -6.24
N LYS A 3 0.61 -31.76 -6.51
CA LYS A 3 0.84 -30.46 -5.84
C LYS A 3 -0.37 -29.50 -5.98
N LYS A 4 -0.89 -29.35 -7.20
CA LYS A 4 -2.04 -28.49 -7.51
C LYS A 4 -3.34 -28.96 -6.83
N LYS A 5 -3.47 -30.27 -6.58
CA LYS A 5 -4.59 -30.86 -5.82
C LYS A 5 -4.45 -30.60 -4.33
N ASN A 6 -3.22 -30.65 -3.80
CA ASN A 6 -2.91 -30.33 -2.40
C ASN A 6 -3.14 -28.85 -2.09
N ASP A 7 -2.73 -27.94 -2.98
CA ASP A 7 -2.92 -26.49 -2.79
C ASP A 7 -4.42 -26.12 -2.73
N ALA A 8 -5.25 -26.75 -3.56
CA ALA A 8 -6.69 -26.54 -3.57
C ALA A 8 -7.38 -27.10 -2.30
N LEU A 9 -6.97 -28.30 -1.86
CA LEU A 9 -7.46 -28.89 -0.60
C LEU A 9 -7.08 -28.03 0.61
N MET A 10 -5.84 -27.53 0.66
CA MET A 10 -5.38 -26.63 1.72
C MET A 10 -6.19 -25.32 1.75
N ALA A 11 -6.48 -24.72 0.59
CA ALA A 11 -7.32 -23.52 0.53
C ALA A 11 -8.74 -23.77 1.07
N ALA A 12 -9.35 -24.91 0.71
CA ALA A 12 -10.67 -25.31 1.19
C ALA A 12 -10.67 -25.58 2.70
N LEU A 13 -9.65 -26.28 3.23
CA LEU A 13 -9.48 -26.51 4.66
C LEU A 13 -9.32 -25.21 5.45
N ARG A 14 -8.53 -24.26 4.93
CA ARG A 14 -8.38 -22.93 5.53
C ARG A 14 -9.70 -22.20 5.62
N GLN A 15 -10.50 -22.23 4.56
CA GLN A 15 -11.82 -21.63 4.54
C GLN A 15 -12.76 -22.33 5.53
N PHE A 16 -12.72 -23.66 5.61
CA PHE A 16 -13.51 -24.43 6.56
C PHE A 16 -13.21 -24.03 8.01
N VAL A 17 -11.94 -24.04 8.44
CA VAL A 17 -11.58 -23.68 9.82
C VAL A 17 -12.00 -22.24 10.15
N ARG A 18 -11.80 -21.31 9.22
CA ARG A 18 -12.20 -19.90 9.39
C ARG A 18 -13.71 -19.69 9.53
N THR A 19 -14.53 -20.53 8.89
CA THR A 19 -15.99 -20.33 8.83
C THR A 19 -16.76 -21.22 9.79
N LYS A 20 -16.24 -22.41 10.10
CA LYS A 20 -16.91 -23.44 10.91
C LYS A 20 -16.17 -23.79 12.20
N GLY A 21 -14.90 -23.41 12.33
CA GLY A 21 -14.10 -23.79 13.50
C GLY A 21 -14.69 -23.31 14.82
N ALA A 22 -15.28 -22.11 14.85
CA ALA A 22 -15.89 -21.54 16.05
C ALA A 22 -17.09 -22.35 16.59
N ASP A 23 -17.80 -23.12 15.75
CA ASP A 23 -18.91 -23.95 16.20
C ASP A 23 -18.41 -25.10 17.10
N TYR A 24 -17.26 -25.68 16.78
CA TYR A 24 -16.63 -26.74 17.59
C TYR A 24 -16.03 -26.23 18.89
N LEU A 25 -15.61 -24.97 18.94
CA LEU A 25 -15.07 -24.34 20.16
C LEU A 25 -16.17 -24.04 21.21
N ARG A 26 -17.45 -24.29 20.91
CA ARG A 26 -18.53 -24.20 21.92
C ARG A 26 -18.50 -25.36 22.91
N ASP A 27 -17.91 -26.48 22.54
CA ASP A 27 -17.64 -27.59 23.45
C ASP A 27 -16.59 -27.17 24.49
N GLY A 28 -16.88 -27.37 25.78
CA GLY A 28 -16.02 -26.93 26.88
C GLY A 28 -14.70 -27.68 26.99
N ASN A 29 -14.62 -28.88 26.41
CA ASN A 29 -13.41 -29.71 26.38
C ASN A 29 -12.53 -29.38 25.16
N VAL A 30 -13.07 -28.82 24.08
CA VAL A 30 -12.30 -28.45 22.88
C VAL A 30 -11.62 -27.09 23.06
N SER A 31 -10.29 -27.06 23.00
CA SER A 31 -9.46 -25.87 23.22
C SER A 31 -8.96 -25.21 21.93
N SER A 32 -8.81 -25.97 20.83
CA SER A 32 -8.47 -25.41 19.51
C SER A 32 -8.82 -26.32 18.33
N ILE A 33 -8.97 -25.72 17.15
CA ILE A 33 -9.15 -26.38 15.85
C ILE A 33 -8.21 -25.75 14.81
N GLY A 34 -7.70 -26.55 13.86
CA GLY A 34 -6.72 -26.12 12.86
C GLY A 34 -6.22 -27.28 12.00
N ILE A 35 -5.30 -27.01 11.07
CA ILE A 35 -4.86 -27.97 10.05
C ILE A 35 -3.43 -28.43 10.35
N GLY A 36 -3.20 -29.74 10.42
CA GLY A 36 -1.89 -30.33 10.69
C GLY A 36 -1.75 -31.74 10.12
N TYR A 37 -0.59 -32.36 10.30
CA TYR A 37 -0.39 -33.76 9.96
C TYR A 37 -0.85 -34.66 11.11
N LYS A 38 -1.58 -35.72 10.80
CA LYS A 38 -2.11 -36.68 11.78
C LYS A 38 -0.99 -37.31 12.60
N VAL A 39 -1.21 -37.45 13.91
CA VAL A 39 -0.28 -38.06 14.85
C VAL A 39 -0.79 -39.43 15.29
N GLU A 40 0.00 -40.48 15.07
CA GLU A 40 -0.28 -41.84 15.52
C GLU A 40 0.85 -42.30 16.45
N ASP A 41 0.52 -42.78 17.65
CA ASP A 41 1.47 -43.20 18.68
C ASP A 41 2.58 -42.16 18.98
N GLY A 42 2.20 -40.87 18.99
CA GLY A 42 3.12 -39.75 19.23
C GLY A 42 4.04 -39.41 18.04
N LYS A 43 3.86 -40.05 16.88
CA LYS A 43 4.64 -39.78 15.66
C LYS A 43 3.78 -39.13 14.59
N GLN A 44 4.31 -38.08 13.99
CA GLN A 44 3.68 -37.39 12.87
C GLN A 44 3.71 -38.27 11.61
N THR A 45 2.56 -38.41 10.95
CA THR A 45 2.40 -39.08 9.66
C THR A 45 2.52 -38.07 8.50
N ASP A 46 2.36 -38.52 7.26
CA ASP A 46 2.26 -37.69 6.05
C ASP A 46 0.80 -37.36 5.66
N GLU A 47 -0.19 -37.81 6.44
CA GLU A 47 -1.61 -37.59 6.21
C GLU A 47 -2.06 -36.24 6.80
N ILE A 48 -2.67 -35.38 5.97
CA ILE A 48 -3.25 -34.09 6.42
C ILE A 48 -4.58 -34.36 7.12
N ALA A 49 -4.76 -33.79 8.32
CA ALA A 49 -5.96 -33.93 9.13
C ALA A 49 -6.45 -32.57 9.66
N ILE A 50 -7.75 -32.50 9.96
CA ILE A 50 -8.28 -31.45 10.85
C ILE A 50 -7.98 -31.90 12.27
N GLN A 51 -7.06 -31.21 12.93
CA GLN A 51 -6.69 -31.51 14.31
C GLN A 51 -7.62 -30.75 15.25
N PHE A 52 -7.98 -31.40 16.34
CA PHE A 52 -8.63 -30.81 17.50
C PHE A 52 -7.69 -30.95 18.68
N THR A 53 -7.60 -29.90 19.50
CA THR A 53 -6.97 -30.01 20.81
C THR A 53 -8.07 -30.03 21.86
N VAL A 54 -7.99 -30.96 22.81
CA VAL A 54 -8.88 -31.08 23.96
C VAL A 54 -8.12 -30.89 25.28
N LYS A 55 -8.82 -30.47 26.32
CA LYS A 55 -8.24 -30.35 27.68
C LYS A 55 -7.95 -31.74 28.26
N GLU A 56 -8.88 -32.67 28.08
CA GLU A 56 -8.78 -34.03 28.58
C GLU A 56 -9.29 -35.04 27.54
N LYS A 57 -8.48 -36.06 27.21
CA LYS A 57 -8.94 -37.22 26.44
C LYS A 57 -9.67 -38.18 27.37
N ALA A 58 -10.81 -38.68 26.91
CA ALA A 58 -11.58 -39.68 27.62
C ALA A 58 -12.14 -40.74 26.66
N GLU A 59 -12.38 -41.93 27.20
CA GLU A 59 -13.14 -42.99 26.52
C GLU A 59 -14.60 -42.56 26.31
N GLU A 60 -15.28 -43.11 25.31
CA GLU A 60 -16.67 -42.75 24.96
C GLU A 60 -17.62 -42.79 26.17
N SER A 61 -17.42 -43.75 27.09
CA SER A 61 -18.23 -43.88 28.31
C SER A 61 -18.06 -42.76 29.33
N ALA A 62 -17.02 -41.92 29.20
CA ALA A 62 -16.69 -40.85 30.13
C ALA A 62 -16.88 -39.43 29.53
N LEU A 63 -17.27 -39.32 28.25
CA LEU A 63 -17.51 -38.04 27.58
C LEU A 63 -18.67 -37.25 28.22
N GLU A 64 -19.72 -37.94 28.68
CA GLU A 64 -20.87 -37.30 29.34
C GLU A 64 -20.46 -36.58 30.64
N ALA A 65 -19.51 -37.16 31.40
CA ALA A 65 -18.99 -36.55 32.63
C ALA A 65 -18.13 -35.30 32.36
N LEU A 66 -17.51 -35.21 31.18
CA LEU A 66 -16.74 -34.05 30.72
C LEU A 66 -17.64 -33.01 30.01
N GLY A 67 -18.93 -33.29 29.83
CA GLY A 67 -19.87 -32.41 29.13
C GLY A 67 -19.49 -32.15 27.68
N THR A 68 -18.90 -33.16 27.01
CA THR A 68 -18.38 -33.09 25.64
C THR A 68 -19.04 -34.14 24.74
N GLU A 69 -19.11 -33.86 23.44
CA GLU A 69 -19.61 -34.81 22.44
C GLU A 69 -18.45 -35.46 21.67
N PRO A 70 -18.61 -36.71 21.17
CA PRO A 70 -17.58 -37.34 20.36
C PRO A 70 -17.31 -36.54 19.07
N LEU A 71 -16.06 -36.14 18.86
CA LEU A 71 -15.63 -35.47 17.64
C LEU A 71 -15.74 -36.43 16.43
N PRO A 72 -16.21 -35.95 15.26
CA PRO A 72 -16.41 -36.79 14.09
C PRO A 72 -15.08 -37.32 13.58
N LYS A 73 -14.98 -38.61 13.20
CA LYS A 73 -13.72 -39.23 12.73
C LYS A 73 -13.19 -38.64 11.40
N CYS A 74 -14.10 -38.10 10.59
CA CYS A 74 -13.80 -37.44 9.32
C CYS A 74 -14.74 -36.23 9.15
N ILE A 75 -14.26 -35.22 8.44
CA ILE A 75 -15.04 -34.04 8.04
C ILE A 75 -14.96 -33.87 6.53
N VAL A 76 -16.12 -33.69 5.88
CA VAL A 76 -16.18 -33.42 4.44
C VAL A 76 -15.96 -31.93 4.20
N VAL A 77 -14.89 -31.59 3.48
CA VAL A 77 -14.55 -30.21 3.08
C VAL A 77 -14.49 -30.13 1.55
N ASP A 78 -15.35 -29.31 0.95
CA ASP A 78 -15.51 -29.19 -0.51
C ASP A 78 -15.62 -30.54 -1.26
N GLY A 79 -16.35 -31.49 -0.65
CA GLY A 79 -16.58 -32.82 -1.21
C GLY A 79 -15.43 -33.82 -1.01
N VAL A 80 -14.38 -33.46 -0.29
CA VAL A 80 -13.27 -34.34 0.09
C VAL A 80 -13.41 -34.74 1.56
N GLU A 81 -13.36 -36.03 1.86
CA GLU A 81 -13.35 -36.55 3.21
C GLU A 81 -11.94 -36.43 3.81
N VAL A 82 -11.80 -35.64 4.88
CA VAL A 82 -10.53 -35.36 5.55
C VAL A 82 -10.58 -35.95 6.96
N PRO A 83 -9.59 -36.76 7.38
CA PRO A 83 -9.58 -37.37 8.71
C PRO A 83 -9.44 -36.30 9.80
N THR A 84 -9.93 -36.62 10.99
CA THR A 84 -9.69 -35.81 12.19
C THR A 84 -8.66 -36.44 13.09
N ASP A 85 -7.94 -35.61 13.84
CA ASP A 85 -7.02 -36.05 14.88
C ASP A 85 -7.33 -35.32 16.19
N VAL A 86 -7.21 -35.99 17.33
CA VAL A 86 -7.51 -35.42 18.65
C VAL A 86 -6.24 -35.44 19.47
N LEU A 87 -5.77 -34.26 19.86
CA LEU A 87 -4.59 -34.04 20.68
C LEU A 87 -5.03 -33.53 22.06
N GLN A 88 -4.34 -33.88 23.14
CA GLN A 88 -4.62 -33.34 24.46
C GLN A 88 -3.58 -32.28 24.83
N ARG A 89 -3.96 -31.01 25.01
CA ARG A 89 -3.06 -29.91 25.42
C ARG A 89 -3.81 -28.80 26.15
N ASP A 90 -3.08 -28.02 26.95
CA ASP A 90 -3.60 -26.84 27.68
C ASP A 90 -2.77 -25.60 27.33
N TYR A 91 -3.42 -24.54 26.86
CA TYR A 91 -2.77 -23.29 26.43
C TYR A 91 -3.14 -22.16 27.39
N LYS A 92 -2.12 -21.42 27.84
CA LYS A 92 -2.31 -20.22 28.66
C LYS A 92 -1.52 -19.07 28.06
N ALA A 93 -2.05 -17.86 28.20
CA ALA A 93 -1.21 -16.69 28.06
C ALA A 93 -0.14 -16.75 29.17
N ASN A 94 1.13 -16.67 28.78
CA ASN A 94 2.26 -16.92 29.66
C ASN A 94 2.39 -15.80 30.73
N PHE A 95 1.65 -15.94 31.83
CA PHE A 95 1.70 -15.08 33.01
C PHE A 95 2.16 -15.86 34.24
N GLN A 96 3.44 -16.24 34.29
CA GLN A 96 4.04 -16.65 35.56
C GLN A 96 5.33 -15.87 35.82
N VAL A 97 5.40 -15.34 37.04
CA VAL A 97 6.55 -14.62 37.60
C VAL A 97 7.62 -15.66 37.92
N VAL A 98 8.74 -15.63 37.19
CA VAL A 98 9.90 -16.49 37.45
C VAL A 98 11.03 -15.65 38.04
N THR A 99 11.61 -16.15 39.12
CA THR A 99 12.63 -15.51 39.97
C THR A 99 13.97 -15.29 39.25
N GLU A 100 14.65 -14.23 39.69
CA GLU A 100 15.83 -13.59 39.10
C GLU A 100 16.96 -14.53 38.64
N ARG A 101 17.35 -14.38 37.37
CA ARG A 101 18.73 -14.56 36.89
C ARG A 101 19.11 -13.43 35.94
N SER A 102 20.25 -12.81 36.26
CA SER A 102 21.07 -11.82 35.56
C SER A 102 20.38 -10.94 34.47
N SER A 103 20.45 -9.63 34.68
CA SER A 103 20.04 -8.60 33.72
C SER A 103 20.97 -8.60 32.50
N GLY A 104 20.70 -9.48 31.53
CA GLY A 104 21.29 -9.36 30.19
C GLY A 104 20.91 -8.02 29.55
N GLU A 105 21.66 -7.58 28.54
CA GLU A 105 21.46 -6.28 27.87
C GLU A 105 19.98 -6.04 27.47
N ARG A 106 19.26 -7.08 27.02
CA ARG A 106 17.84 -7.03 26.62
C ARG A 106 16.86 -6.57 27.72
N LYS A 107 17.26 -6.69 28.99
CA LYS A 107 16.44 -6.35 30.17
C LYS A 107 16.76 -4.95 30.70
N SER A 108 17.78 -4.26 30.20
CA SER A 108 18.10 -2.90 30.62
C SER A 108 17.43 -1.84 29.73
N ARG A 109 17.52 -0.58 30.15
CA ARG A 109 17.12 0.58 29.34
C ARG A 109 18.11 0.75 28.20
N ILE A 110 17.65 0.64 26.96
CA ILE A 110 18.50 0.70 25.75
C ILE A 110 18.14 1.95 24.93
N ASP A 111 19.14 2.65 24.41
CA ASP A 111 18.99 3.76 23.45
C ASP A 111 20.08 3.67 22.36
N PRO A 112 19.74 3.46 21.08
CA PRO A 112 18.40 3.44 20.49
C PRO A 112 17.58 2.21 20.87
N VAL A 113 16.26 2.38 20.96
CA VAL A 113 15.30 1.28 21.20
C VAL A 113 15.29 0.34 20.01
N VAL A 114 15.44 -0.97 20.24
CA VAL A 114 15.57 -1.98 19.18
C VAL A 114 14.69 -3.20 19.45
N PRO A 115 14.21 -3.93 18.42
CA PRO A 115 13.46 -5.17 18.60
C PRO A 115 14.22 -6.29 19.32
N GLY A 116 13.49 -7.13 20.05
CA GLY A 116 14.01 -8.25 20.84
C GLY A 116 14.30 -7.93 22.31
N ILE A 117 13.96 -6.72 22.78
CA ILE A 117 14.24 -6.25 24.13
C ILE A 117 12.97 -6.11 24.97
N SER A 118 13.14 -5.92 26.27
CA SER A 118 12.05 -5.73 27.23
C SER A 118 11.28 -4.44 26.98
N LEU A 119 9.94 -4.51 26.99
CA LEU A 119 9.03 -3.37 27.22
C LEU A 119 7.71 -3.88 27.80
N SER A 120 6.90 -2.97 28.34
CA SER A 120 5.48 -3.25 28.65
C SER A 120 4.70 -1.99 29.00
N HIS A 121 3.39 -2.16 29.20
CA HIS A 121 2.59 -1.28 30.02
C HIS A 121 3.09 -1.30 31.48
N PRO A 122 3.09 -0.17 32.22
CA PRO A 122 3.53 -0.11 33.63
C PRO A 122 2.79 -1.05 34.58
N SER A 123 1.56 -1.46 34.25
CA SER A 123 0.79 -2.42 35.05
C SER A 123 1.03 -3.89 34.66
N VAL A 124 1.90 -4.15 33.68
CA VAL A 124 2.21 -5.49 33.16
C VAL A 124 3.69 -5.77 33.42
N PRO A 125 4.08 -6.98 33.89
CA PRO A 125 5.46 -7.26 34.31
C PRO A 125 6.52 -6.96 33.25
N ALA A 126 6.45 -7.61 32.08
CA ALA A 126 7.31 -7.37 30.93
C ALA A 126 6.83 -8.21 29.73
N GLY A 127 7.18 -7.76 28.53
CA GLY A 127 7.12 -8.55 27.30
C GLY A 127 8.29 -8.18 26.37
N THR A 128 8.15 -8.50 25.09
CA THR A 128 9.19 -8.29 24.08
C THR A 128 8.76 -7.28 23.02
N LEU A 129 9.70 -6.44 22.59
CA LEU A 129 9.56 -5.56 21.43
C LEU A 129 9.66 -6.42 20.17
N GLY A 130 8.56 -6.62 19.45
CA GLY A 130 8.55 -7.48 18.27
C GLY A 130 9.30 -6.90 17.09
N THR A 131 8.86 -5.72 16.67
CA THR A 131 9.50 -4.98 15.58
C THR A 131 9.08 -3.50 15.61
N ILE A 132 9.73 -2.69 14.78
CA ILE A 132 9.29 -1.32 14.48
C ILE A 132 8.38 -1.37 13.26
N VAL A 133 7.21 -0.74 13.36
CA VAL A 133 6.24 -0.61 12.28
C VAL A 133 5.92 0.86 12.04
N TYR A 134 5.25 1.17 10.94
CA TYR A 134 4.90 2.53 10.56
C TYR A 134 3.40 2.66 10.37
N ASP A 135 2.82 3.78 10.79
CA ASP A 135 1.44 4.10 10.46
C ASP A 135 1.21 4.07 8.94
N ARG A 136 0.10 3.49 8.50
CA ARG A 136 -0.22 3.39 7.07
C ARG A 136 -0.55 4.75 6.43
N VAL A 137 -0.96 5.75 7.22
CA VAL A 137 -1.40 7.07 6.75
C VAL A 137 -0.29 8.09 6.84
N ASP A 138 0.24 8.34 8.05
CA ASP A 138 1.21 9.44 8.27
C ASP A 138 2.68 8.97 8.31
N GLY A 139 2.90 7.66 8.36
CA GLY A 139 4.22 7.03 8.45
C GLY A 139 4.92 7.21 9.78
N ALA A 140 4.21 7.57 10.85
CA ALA A 140 4.76 7.64 12.20
C ALA A 140 5.30 6.26 12.64
N PRO A 141 6.51 6.18 13.21
CA PRO A 141 7.07 4.92 13.70
C PRO A 141 6.46 4.51 15.04
N TYR A 142 6.18 3.21 15.18
CA TYR A 142 5.65 2.60 16.39
C TYR A 142 6.41 1.32 16.75
N VAL A 143 6.45 0.99 18.05
CA VAL A 143 6.82 -0.36 18.48
C VAL A 143 5.61 -1.29 18.38
N LEU A 144 5.78 -2.51 17.90
CA LEU A 144 4.76 -3.56 17.86
C LEU A 144 5.05 -4.62 18.94
N SER A 145 4.01 -4.98 19.71
CA SER A 145 4.04 -6.10 20.66
C SER A 145 2.62 -6.65 20.87
N CYS A 146 2.40 -7.52 21.86
CA CYS A 146 1.08 -8.08 22.18
C CYS A 146 0.18 -7.07 22.88
N TRP A 147 -1.14 -7.23 22.74
CA TRP A 147 -2.13 -6.48 23.51
C TRP A 147 -1.94 -6.71 25.01
N HIS A 148 -1.73 -7.95 25.45
CA HIS A 148 -1.54 -8.21 26.88
C HIS A 148 -0.20 -7.68 27.44
N VAL A 149 0.71 -7.23 26.57
CA VAL A 149 1.98 -6.61 26.95
C VAL A 149 1.86 -5.09 27.03
N LEU A 150 1.25 -4.44 26.03
CA LEU A 150 1.18 -2.97 25.95
C LEU A 150 -0.14 -2.36 26.44
N HIS A 151 -1.20 -3.13 26.50
CA HIS A 151 -2.51 -2.69 26.98
C HIS A 151 -2.82 -3.39 28.30
N GLY A 152 -2.88 -4.73 28.28
CA GLY A 152 -3.31 -5.50 29.43
C GLY A 152 -4.77 -5.22 29.85
N PRO A 153 -5.28 -5.92 30.87
CA PRO A 153 -6.69 -5.83 31.28
C PRO A 153 -7.10 -4.47 31.85
N ASN A 154 -6.14 -3.68 32.34
CA ASN A 154 -6.37 -2.42 33.04
C ASN A 154 -5.85 -1.19 32.29
N GLY A 155 -5.31 -1.36 31.08
CA GLY A 155 -4.79 -0.25 30.30
C GLY A 155 -5.88 0.51 29.55
N ALA A 156 -5.50 1.68 29.05
CA ALA A 156 -6.27 2.53 28.18
C ALA A 156 -5.37 3.12 27.08
N LEU A 157 -5.95 3.42 25.92
CA LEU A 157 -5.22 4.14 24.87
C LEU A 157 -4.73 5.49 25.42
N GLY A 158 -3.49 5.85 25.11
CA GLY A 158 -2.81 7.04 25.63
C GLY A 158 -1.94 6.80 26.87
N ASP A 159 -2.10 5.63 27.53
CA ASP A 159 -1.29 5.25 28.69
C ASP A 159 0.20 5.16 28.34
N ALA A 160 1.05 5.46 29.31
CA ALA A 160 2.49 5.41 29.14
C ALA A 160 2.95 3.96 28.89
N ILE A 161 3.93 3.80 28.01
CA ILE A 161 4.65 2.53 27.79
C ILE A 161 6.10 2.72 28.19
N VAL A 162 6.69 1.69 28.81
CA VAL A 162 8.04 1.74 29.37
C VAL A 162 8.96 0.69 28.76
N GLN A 163 10.23 1.05 28.59
CA GLN A 163 11.32 0.21 28.10
C GLN A 163 12.52 0.42 29.03
N PRO A 164 12.89 -0.58 29.85
CA PRO A 164 12.34 -1.92 29.91
C PRO A 164 11.01 -1.97 30.71
N GLY A 165 10.38 -3.15 30.76
CA GLY A 165 9.18 -3.38 31.58
C GLY A 165 9.49 -3.38 33.10
N PRO A 166 8.48 -3.13 33.96
CA PRO A 166 8.64 -3.01 35.42
C PRO A 166 9.32 -4.19 36.13
N HIS A 167 9.20 -5.41 35.59
CA HIS A 167 9.89 -6.58 36.13
C HIS A 167 11.41 -6.48 35.98
N ASP A 168 11.92 -5.81 34.94
CA ASP A 168 13.35 -5.63 34.77
C ASP A 168 13.88 -4.34 35.38
N ASP A 169 13.09 -3.27 35.31
CA ASP A 169 13.39 -2.01 35.99
C ASP A 169 12.08 -1.29 36.35
N ASN A 170 11.80 -1.26 37.64
CA ASN A 170 10.57 -0.71 38.20
C ASN A 170 10.57 0.83 38.29
N ARG A 171 11.64 1.52 37.87
CA ARG A 171 11.70 2.99 37.76
C ARG A 171 10.98 3.46 36.50
N THR A 172 9.68 3.18 36.43
CA THR A 172 8.83 3.40 35.25
C THR A 172 8.80 4.85 34.79
N ASP A 173 9.01 5.79 35.72
CA ASP A 173 9.16 7.23 35.46
C ASP A 173 10.40 7.56 34.60
N LEU A 174 11.50 6.83 34.79
CA LEU A 174 12.75 6.99 34.02
C LEU A 174 12.78 6.16 32.73
N ASN A 175 11.88 5.17 32.63
CA ASN A 175 11.85 4.19 31.55
C ASN A 175 10.82 4.50 30.47
N ARG A 176 10.24 5.70 30.47
CA ARG A 176 9.24 6.11 29.49
C ARG A 176 9.76 5.93 28.05
N LEU A 177 9.01 5.20 27.25
CA LEU A 177 9.22 4.98 25.82
C LEU A 177 8.26 5.83 24.98
N GLY A 178 6.99 5.91 25.39
CA GLY A 178 5.94 6.59 24.63
C GLY A 178 4.57 6.27 25.21
N ARG A 179 3.57 6.13 24.33
CA ARG A 179 2.16 5.96 24.68
C ARG A 179 1.53 4.83 23.88
N LEU A 180 0.59 4.11 24.49
CA LEU A 180 -0.25 3.15 23.79
C LEU A 180 -1.12 3.88 22.75
N VAL A 181 -1.03 3.47 21.48
CA VAL A 181 -1.71 4.16 20.36
C VAL A 181 -2.93 3.39 19.88
N ARG A 182 -2.73 2.12 19.52
CA ARG A 182 -3.79 1.22 19.04
C ARG A 182 -3.53 -0.17 19.56
N SER A 183 -4.60 -0.95 19.70
CA SER A 183 -4.51 -2.31 20.19
C SER A 183 -5.73 -3.13 19.76
N HIS A 184 -5.57 -4.44 19.71
CA HIS A 184 -6.63 -5.39 19.40
C HIS A 184 -6.44 -6.70 20.16
N LEU A 185 -7.56 -7.24 20.65
CA LEU A 185 -7.66 -8.57 21.23
C LEU A 185 -8.89 -9.28 20.66
N GLY A 186 -8.69 -10.37 19.94
CA GLY A 186 -9.76 -11.19 19.36
C GLY A 186 -9.26 -12.02 18.17
N ALA A 187 -10.18 -12.46 17.31
CA ALA A 187 -9.86 -13.39 16.22
C ALA A 187 -8.76 -12.89 15.27
N ALA A 188 -8.61 -11.57 15.09
CA ALA A 188 -7.55 -11.01 14.25
C ALA A 188 -6.17 -10.97 14.93
N GLY A 189 -6.10 -11.20 16.24
CA GLY A 189 -4.84 -11.32 16.98
C GLY A 189 -4.87 -10.73 18.39
N ASP A 190 -3.76 -10.95 19.08
CA ASP A 190 -3.35 -10.31 20.32
C ASP A 190 -2.19 -9.36 20.01
N CYS A 191 -2.50 -8.07 19.78
CA CYS A 191 -1.52 -7.13 19.26
C CYS A 191 -1.79 -5.69 19.67
N ALA A 192 -0.72 -4.91 19.82
CA ALA A 192 -0.77 -3.50 20.14
C ALA A 192 0.46 -2.76 19.63
N ILE A 193 0.30 -1.45 19.45
CA ILE A 193 1.38 -0.54 19.08
C ILE A 193 1.45 0.66 20.01
N ALA A 194 2.67 1.15 20.22
CA ALA A 194 2.95 2.33 21.02
C ALA A 194 3.89 3.30 20.32
N SER A 195 3.74 4.60 20.60
CA SER A 195 4.62 5.67 20.13
C SER A 195 6.04 5.50 20.68
N ILE A 196 6.98 6.09 19.96
CA ILE A 196 8.37 6.28 20.39
C ILE A 196 8.54 7.78 20.55
N GLU A 197 8.66 8.23 21.79
CA GLU A 197 8.72 9.66 22.15
C GLU A 197 10.06 9.94 22.83
N ASP A 198 10.75 10.99 22.40
CA ASP A 198 12.03 11.45 22.97
C ASP A 198 13.14 10.37 23.00
N ARG A 199 13.07 9.41 22.08
CA ARG A 199 13.95 8.24 22.02
C ARG A 199 14.35 7.94 20.57
N ARG A 200 15.60 7.55 20.36
CA ARG A 200 16.04 7.00 19.06
C ARG A 200 15.59 5.55 18.96
N PHE A 201 15.46 5.04 17.74
CA PHE A 201 15.16 3.63 17.50
C PHE A 201 16.00 3.04 16.37
N GLY A 202 16.22 1.73 16.43
CA GLY A 202 16.77 0.92 15.35
C GLY A 202 15.78 -0.18 14.99
N THR A 203 15.88 -0.71 13.77
CA THR A 203 14.92 -1.69 13.23
C THR A 203 15.47 -3.11 13.15
N GLU A 204 16.75 -3.29 13.47
CA GLU A 204 17.41 -4.59 13.49
C GLU A 204 17.05 -5.35 14.77
N ILE A 205 16.59 -6.59 14.62
CA ILE A 205 16.25 -7.45 15.75
C ILE A 205 17.54 -7.97 16.39
N VAL A 206 17.70 -7.72 17.70
CA VAL A 206 18.88 -8.11 18.48
C VAL A 206 19.17 -9.61 18.30
N ASP A 207 20.45 -9.95 18.10
CA ASP A 207 21.00 -11.28 17.80
C ASP A 207 20.52 -11.97 16.51
N LEU A 208 19.57 -11.39 15.76
CA LEU A 208 19.22 -11.89 14.42
C LEU A 208 19.90 -11.11 13.30
N GLY A 209 20.26 -9.84 13.54
CA GLY A 209 20.95 -9.02 12.54
C GLY A 209 20.10 -8.67 11.32
N VAL A 210 18.77 -8.74 11.44
CA VAL A 210 17.83 -8.48 10.33
C VAL A 210 16.71 -7.53 10.74
N THR A 211 16.25 -6.75 9.77
CA THR A 211 15.05 -5.92 9.87
C THR A 211 13.89 -6.63 9.20
N VAL A 212 12.67 -6.44 9.72
CA VAL A 212 11.44 -6.85 9.04
C VAL A 212 11.20 -5.92 7.84
N GLU A 213 11.24 -6.46 6.63
CA GLU A 213 10.95 -5.72 5.40
C GLU A 213 9.71 -6.21 4.66
N LYS A 214 9.25 -7.41 5.01
CA LYS A 214 8.09 -8.08 4.42
C LYS A 214 7.36 -8.85 5.50
N ILE A 215 6.07 -9.08 5.29
CA ILE A 215 5.28 -10.07 6.01
C ILE A 215 5.03 -11.26 5.08
N GLY A 216 4.91 -12.46 5.62
CA GLY A 216 4.56 -13.65 4.85
C GLY A 216 3.52 -14.49 5.58
N GLU A 217 2.86 -15.36 4.83
CA GLU A 217 1.93 -16.34 5.37
C GLU A 217 2.70 -17.63 5.73
N PRO A 218 2.59 -18.13 6.97
CA PRO A 218 3.28 -19.36 7.39
C PRO A 218 2.66 -20.61 6.74
N GLU A 219 3.51 -21.51 6.27
CA GLU A 219 3.13 -22.83 5.76
C GLU A 219 3.68 -23.96 6.64
N LEU A 220 3.06 -25.14 6.56
CA LEU A 220 3.50 -26.32 7.32
C LEU A 220 4.95 -26.69 6.96
N GLY A 221 5.78 -26.87 7.99
CA GLY A 221 7.20 -27.23 7.84
C GLY A 221 8.14 -26.03 7.65
N ASP A 222 7.63 -24.81 7.56
CA ASP A 222 8.47 -23.62 7.50
C ASP A 222 9.36 -23.50 8.74
N LYS A 223 10.64 -23.23 8.51
CA LYS A 223 11.60 -22.98 9.59
C LYS A 223 11.54 -21.51 9.99
N VAL A 224 11.34 -21.26 11.28
CA VAL A 224 11.22 -19.91 11.84
C VAL A 224 12.23 -19.70 12.97
N VAL A 225 12.52 -18.43 13.26
CA VAL A 225 13.37 -18.01 14.37
C VAL A 225 12.84 -16.74 14.99
N LYS A 226 12.86 -16.64 16.31
CA LYS A 226 12.57 -15.40 17.03
C LYS A 226 13.74 -14.99 17.90
N SER A 227 13.65 -13.78 18.42
CA SER A 227 14.54 -13.21 19.42
C SER A 227 13.70 -12.57 20.52
N GLY A 228 13.57 -13.28 21.64
CA GLY A 228 12.75 -12.90 22.78
C GLY A 228 13.56 -12.24 23.90
N ARG A 229 12.89 -11.42 24.72
CA ARG A 229 13.47 -10.87 25.96
C ARG A 229 13.98 -11.98 26.88
N THR A 230 13.23 -13.08 27.02
CA THR A 230 13.51 -14.13 28.00
C THR A 230 14.37 -15.24 27.40
N THR A 231 13.95 -15.82 26.28
CA THR A 231 14.68 -16.97 25.70
C THR A 231 15.87 -16.56 24.83
N GLY A 232 16.00 -15.28 24.46
CA GLY A 232 16.91 -14.87 23.38
C GLY A 232 16.50 -15.54 22.05
N VAL A 233 17.49 -16.01 21.29
CA VAL A 233 17.27 -16.64 19.98
C VAL A 233 16.76 -18.08 20.13
N THR A 234 15.59 -18.36 19.56
CA THR A 234 14.96 -19.69 19.56
C THR A 234 14.48 -20.05 18.16
N HIS A 235 14.57 -21.33 17.81
CA HIS A 235 14.27 -21.86 16.48
C HIS A 235 13.10 -22.82 16.54
N GLY A 236 12.19 -22.71 15.57
CA GLY A 236 11.01 -23.54 15.48
C GLY A 236 10.68 -23.97 14.06
N ILE A 237 9.71 -24.87 13.97
CA ILE A 237 9.11 -25.38 12.74
C ILE A 237 7.61 -25.19 12.85
N VAL A 238 6.98 -24.59 11.83
CA VAL A 238 5.53 -24.44 11.78
C VAL A 238 4.87 -25.83 11.69
N ARG A 239 4.05 -26.16 12.68
CA ARG A 239 3.39 -27.48 12.83
C ARG A 239 1.90 -27.45 12.49
N ARG A 240 1.25 -26.31 12.71
CA ARG A 240 -0.18 -26.11 12.44
C ARG A 240 -0.40 -24.71 11.91
N VAL A 241 -1.23 -24.55 10.90
CA VAL A 241 -1.55 -23.24 10.30
C VAL A 241 -3.05 -22.98 10.38
N ASP A 242 -3.43 -21.70 10.29
CA ASP A 242 -4.83 -21.25 10.28
C ASP A 242 -5.63 -21.78 11.48
N ALA A 243 -4.99 -21.82 12.66
CA ALA A 243 -5.60 -22.28 13.89
C ALA A 243 -6.42 -21.17 14.56
N LEU A 244 -7.48 -21.56 15.28
CA LEU A 244 -8.21 -20.68 16.19
C LEU A 244 -8.08 -21.25 17.61
N VAL A 245 -7.43 -20.52 18.50
CA VAL A 245 -7.16 -20.96 19.88
C VAL A 245 -7.99 -20.15 20.87
N LYS A 246 -8.53 -20.82 21.88
CA LYS A 246 -9.22 -20.17 22.99
C LYS A 246 -8.23 -19.95 24.14
N ILE A 247 -7.99 -18.69 24.49
CA ILE A 247 -7.07 -18.28 25.56
C ILE A 247 -7.84 -17.52 26.62
N ASN A 248 -7.62 -17.89 27.88
CA ASN A 248 -8.18 -17.17 29.03
C ASN A 248 -7.20 -16.07 29.48
N TYR A 249 -7.59 -14.81 29.30
CA TYR A 249 -6.81 -13.64 29.72
C TYR A 249 -7.09 -13.20 31.16
N GLY A 250 -7.96 -13.92 31.87
CA GLY A 250 -8.31 -13.69 33.26
C GLY A 250 -9.19 -12.46 33.49
N GLY A 251 -9.63 -12.30 34.75
CA GLY A 251 -10.39 -11.15 35.22
C GLY A 251 -11.66 -10.87 34.38
N ALA A 252 -11.93 -9.59 34.14
CA ALA A 252 -13.06 -9.14 33.34
C ALA A 252 -12.88 -9.35 31.82
N VAL A 253 -11.67 -9.70 31.36
CA VAL A 253 -11.40 -9.93 29.92
C VAL A 253 -11.96 -11.28 29.48
N GLY A 254 -11.80 -12.29 30.34
CA GLY A 254 -12.29 -13.65 30.13
C GLY A 254 -11.61 -14.38 28.98
N GLU A 255 -12.32 -15.35 28.41
CA GLU A 255 -11.85 -16.14 27.26
C GLU A 255 -11.94 -15.33 25.96
N LYS A 256 -10.91 -15.48 25.12
CA LYS A 256 -10.85 -14.90 23.78
C LYS A 256 -10.39 -15.94 22.78
N GLU A 257 -10.98 -15.89 21.60
CA GLU A 257 -10.57 -16.67 20.45
C GLU A 257 -9.56 -15.86 19.63
N ILE A 258 -8.39 -16.42 19.38
CA ILE A 258 -7.28 -15.77 18.67
C ILE A 258 -6.91 -16.60 17.45
N GLY A 259 -6.92 -16.00 16.26
CA GLY A 259 -6.45 -16.63 15.03
C GLY A 259 -4.92 -16.65 14.98
N CYS A 260 -4.33 -17.82 14.79
CA CYS A 260 -2.89 -18.03 14.93
C CYS A 260 -2.37 -19.23 14.10
N PHE A 261 -1.09 -19.55 14.32
CA PHE A 261 -0.45 -20.78 13.89
C PHE A 261 0.43 -21.31 15.03
N GLU A 262 0.70 -22.63 14.99
CA GLU A 262 1.52 -23.33 15.99
C GLU A 262 2.90 -23.63 15.45
N ILE A 263 3.88 -23.48 16.34
CA ILE A 263 5.30 -23.68 16.07
C ILE A 263 5.81 -24.67 17.10
N GLY A 264 6.37 -25.79 16.66
CA GLY A 264 7.10 -26.72 17.52
C GLY A 264 8.61 -26.47 17.48
N PRO A 265 9.41 -27.05 18.39
CA PRO A 265 10.86 -26.91 18.40
C PRO A 265 11.51 -27.43 17.12
N ASP A 266 12.57 -26.75 16.65
CA ASP A 266 13.46 -27.27 15.60
C ASP A 266 14.41 -28.30 16.24
N PRO A 267 14.27 -29.61 15.99
CA PRO A 267 15.10 -30.64 16.61
C PRO A 267 16.58 -30.51 16.23
N ALA A 268 16.89 -29.82 15.12
CA ALA A 268 18.27 -29.56 14.71
C ALA A 268 18.91 -28.38 15.48
N LYS A 269 18.10 -27.57 16.18
CA LYS A 269 18.53 -26.40 16.96
C LYS A 269 17.69 -26.27 18.24
N PRO A 270 17.81 -27.22 19.18
CA PRO A 270 17.00 -27.22 20.39
C PRO A 270 17.25 -25.95 21.20
N GLY A 271 16.18 -25.36 21.74
CA GLY A 271 16.26 -24.22 22.63
C GLY A 271 16.86 -24.59 24.00
N PRO A 272 17.26 -23.60 24.81
CA PRO A 272 17.69 -23.85 26.19
C PRO A 272 16.60 -24.59 26.97
N GLY A 273 16.89 -25.81 27.45
CA GLY A 273 15.92 -26.65 28.16
C GLY A 273 14.88 -27.33 27.26
N GLY A 274 15.02 -27.26 25.94
CA GLY A 274 14.02 -27.75 24.97
C GLY A 274 12.91 -26.73 24.68
N GLU A 275 12.90 -25.61 25.41
CA GLU A 275 11.86 -24.59 25.34
C GLU A 275 12.07 -23.64 24.17
N ILE A 276 10.98 -23.35 23.45
CA ILE A 276 10.96 -22.30 22.41
C ILE A 276 10.12 -21.10 22.80
N SER A 277 9.37 -21.16 23.90
CA SER A 277 8.62 -20.03 24.46
C SER A 277 8.81 -19.99 25.97
N MET A 278 8.96 -18.79 26.55
CA MET A 278 8.88 -18.59 27.99
C MET A 278 8.11 -17.31 28.32
N PRO A 279 7.58 -17.17 29.55
CA PRO A 279 7.03 -15.90 30.02
C PRO A 279 7.97 -14.71 29.74
N GLY A 280 7.40 -13.66 29.15
CA GLY A 280 8.12 -12.45 28.72
C GLY A 280 8.56 -12.43 27.25
N ASP A 281 8.48 -13.55 26.52
CA ASP A 281 8.72 -13.54 25.07
C ASP A 281 7.55 -12.99 24.25
N SER A 282 6.36 -12.86 24.85
CA SER A 282 5.18 -12.31 24.19
C SER A 282 5.50 -11.00 23.50
N GLY A 283 5.17 -10.92 22.21
CA GLY A 283 5.50 -9.82 21.34
C GLY A 283 6.70 -10.06 20.44
N ALA A 284 7.54 -11.08 20.66
CA ALA A 284 8.67 -11.37 19.79
C ALA A 284 8.23 -11.68 18.34
N ALA A 285 8.94 -11.12 17.35
CA ALA A 285 8.68 -11.42 15.95
C ALA A 285 9.35 -12.75 15.53
N TRP A 286 8.55 -13.67 15.00
CA TRP A 286 9.04 -14.84 14.28
C TRP A 286 9.41 -14.45 12.85
N MET A 287 10.63 -14.80 12.44
CA MET A 287 11.19 -14.57 11.11
C MET A 287 11.34 -15.88 10.35
N PHE A 288 11.04 -15.89 9.05
CA PHE A 288 11.31 -17.06 8.22
C PHE A 288 12.82 -17.30 8.06
N LYS A 289 13.21 -18.56 7.93
CA LYS A 289 14.56 -18.97 7.52
C LYS A 289 14.50 -19.51 6.09
N ALA A 290 15.45 -19.10 5.26
CA ALA A 290 15.62 -19.67 3.93
C ALA A 290 16.11 -21.12 4.03
N ALA A 291 16.02 -21.87 2.92
CA ALA A 291 16.45 -23.27 2.86
C ALA A 291 17.92 -23.50 3.30
N ASN A 292 18.79 -22.50 3.11
CA ASN A 292 20.18 -22.50 3.57
C ASN A 292 20.36 -22.18 5.07
N GLY A 293 19.27 -22.04 5.82
CA GLY A 293 19.25 -21.75 7.25
C GLY A 293 19.43 -20.27 7.63
N LYS A 294 19.69 -19.37 6.67
CA LYS A 294 19.82 -17.92 6.94
C LYS A 294 18.47 -17.31 7.32
N VAL A 295 18.50 -16.38 8.27
CA VAL A 295 17.32 -15.58 8.65
C VAL A 295 16.98 -14.65 7.49
N THR A 296 15.71 -14.63 7.10
CA THR A 296 15.20 -13.73 6.06
C THR A 296 14.74 -12.40 6.66
N ARG A 297 14.38 -11.46 5.80
CA ARG A 297 13.78 -10.16 6.19
C ARG A 297 12.24 -10.22 6.13
N THR A 298 11.66 -11.43 6.25
CA THR A 298 10.22 -11.69 6.19
C THR A 298 9.73 -12.18 7.55
N MET A 299 8.79 -11.45 8.15
CA MET A 299 8.11 -11.82 9.39
C MET A 299 7.05 -12.88 9.09
N ALA A 300 7.10 -13.98 9.84
CA ALA A 300 6.13 -15.08 9.83
C ALA A 300 4.98 -14.88 10.82
N GLY A 301 5.22 -14.20 11.95
CA GLY A 301 4.17 -13.96 12.93
C GLY A 301 4.62 -13.24 14.20
N LEU A 302 3.65 -12.84 15.01
CA LEU A 302 3.85 -12.18 16.31
C LEU A 302 3.58 -13.19 17.43
N HIS A 303 4.59 -13.55 18.21
CA HIS A 303 4.47 -14.52 19.29
C HIS A 303 3.57 -14.02 20.42
N PHE A 304 2.61 -14.81 20.92
CA PHE A 304 1.71 -14.38 22.00
C PHE A 304 1.39 -15.43 23.07
N GLY A 305 1.78 -16.69 22.88
CA GLY A 305 1.55 -17.74 23.87
C GLY A 305 2.41 -18.96 23.62
N GLY A 306 2.47 -19.85 24.60
CA GLY A 306 3.13 -21.15 24.52
C GLY A 306 2.45 -22.14 25.45
N GLU A 307 2.92 -23.39 25.43
CA GLU A 307 2.46 -24.41 26.36
C GLU A 307 3.12 -24.18 27.75
N THR A 308 2.40 -24.50 28.83
CA THR A 308 2.89 -24.29 30.21
C THR A 308 2.94 -25.56 31.05
N ASN A 309 2.39 -26.66 30.53
CA ASN A 309 2.39 -27.94 31.22
C ASN A 309 3.55 -28.76 30.65
N GLY A 310 4.38 -29.39 31.50
CA GLY A 310 5.58 -30.15 31.15
C GLY A 310 5.31 -31.44 30.33
N SER A 311 4.49 -31.33 29.30
CA SER A 311 4.34 -32.27 28.21
C SER A 311 5.69 -32.42 27.49
N THR A 312 5.93 -33.58 26.89
CA THR A 312 7.18 -33.85 26.15
C THR A 312 7.27 -33.12 24.81
N ASP A 313 6.21 -32.41 24.38
CA ASP A 313 6.06 -31.80 23.05
C ASP A 313 5.67 -30.32 23.19
N GLU A 314 6.67 -29.43 23.31
CA GLU A 314 6.52 -27.98 23.49
C GLU A 314 5.99 -27.27 22.23
N HIS A 315 5.09 -26.29 22.40
CA HIS A 315 4.53 -25.48 21.30
C HIS A 315 4.44 -24.00 21.62
N ALA A 316 4.73 -23.19 20.61
CA ALA A 316 4.52 -21.74 20.62
C ALA A 316 3.37 -21.34 19.68
N LEU A 317 2.64 -20.30 20.06
CA LEU A 317 1.57 -19.68 19.30
C LEU A 317 2.00 -18.32 18.77
N ALA A 318 1.66 -18.03 17.52
CA ALA A 318 1.93 -16.74 16.89
C ALA A 318 0.73 -16.23 16.07
N CYS A 319 0.40 -14.95 16.23
CA CYS A 319 -0.62 -14.27 15.44
C CYS A 319 -0.14 -14.10 13.99
N LEU A 320 -1.08 -14.17 13.05
CA LEU A 320 -0.82 -13.96 11.63
C LEU A 320 -0.46 -12.49 11.36
N PRO A 321 0.66 -12.20 10.67
CA PRO A 321 1.14 -10.84 10.52
C PRO A 321 0.22 -9.98 9.66
N GLN A 322 -0.43 -10.55 8.64
CA GLN A 322 -1.40 -9.80 7.82
C GLN A 322 -2.58 -9.29 8.66
N SER A 323 -3.19 -10.16 9.46
CA SER A 323 -4.30 -9.82 10.36
C SER A 323 -3.92 -8.73 11.36
N VAL A 324 -2.73 -8.86 11.97
CA VAL A 324 -2.18 -7.86 12.91
C VAL A 324 -1.97 -6.51 12.22
N PHE A 325 -1.32 -6.48 11.07
CA PHE A 325 -0.95 -5.25 10.36
C PHE A 325 -2.18 -4.51 9.81
N GLU A 326 -3.16 -5.26 9.30
CA GLU A 326 -4.43 -4.70 8.86
C GLU A 326 -5.22 -4.12 10.02
N LYS A 327 -5.34 -4.87 11.12
CA LYS A 327 -6.13 -4.45 12.27
C LYS A 327 -5.54 -3.22 12.97
N LEU A 328 -4.21 -3.12 13.01
CA LEU A 328 -3.51 -1.99 13.59
C LEU A 328 -3.28 -0.85 12.59
N GLY A 329 -3.59 -1.01 11.30
CA GLY A 329 -3.40 0.04 10.29
C GLY A 329 -1.94 0.44 10.09
N VAL A 330 -1.04 -0.55 10.03
CA VAL A 330 0.42 -0.34 9.95
C VAL A 330 1.07 -1.03 8.74
N THR A 331 2.31 -0.66 8.46
CA THR A 331 3.18 -1.20 7.41
C THR A 331 4.61 -1.44 7.92
N VAL A 332 5.36 -2.33 7.27
CA VAL A 332 6.77 -2.66 7.61
C VAL A 332 7.77 -1.58 7.20
N LYS A 333 7.37 -0.72 6.27
CA LYS A 333 8.12 0.44 5.80
C LYS A 333 7.18 1.64 5.85
N PRO A 334 7.67 2.87 6.11
CA PRO A 334 6.81 4.04 6.07
C PRO A 334 6.14 4.10 4.69
N PRO A 335 4.84 4.44 4.61
CA PRO A 335 4.23 4.79 3.34
C PRO A 335 5.10 5.87 2.69
N LYS A 336 5.27 5.80 1.37
CA LYS A 336 5.87 6.92 0.66
C LYS A 336 5.01 8.14 0.99
N LYS A 337 5.55 9.08 1.77
CA LYS A 337 4.86 10.35 2.01
C LYS A 337 4.58 10.95 0.62
N PRO A 338 3.36 11.43 0.34
CA PRO A 338 3.20 12.36 -0.76
C PRO A 338 4.18 13.51 -0.46
N VAL A 339 5.13 13.72 -1.36
CA VAL A 339 6.04 14.86 -1.29
C VAL A 339 5.17 16.11 -1.13
N GLY A 340 5.56 17.00 -0.20
CA GLY A 340 4.72 18.10 0.28
C GLY A 340 4.04 18.90 -0.84
N ARG A 341 2.81 19.37 -0.55
CA ARG A 341 1.98 20.32 -1.32
C ARG A 341 2.33 20.34 -2.81
N GLN A 342 1.64 19.51 -3.60
CA GLN A 342 1.76 19.43 -5.06
C GLN A 342 2.05 20.82 -5.64
N LYS A 343 3.31 21.03 -6.04
CA LYS A 343 3.72 22.23 -6.75
C LYS A 343 3.16 22.05 -8.15
N GLY A 344 1.98 22.61 -8.37
CA GLY A 344 1.32 22.72 -9.66
C GLY A 344 2.20 23.38 -10.71
N PHE A 345 1.55 23.90 -11.74
CA PHE A 345 2.20 24.84 -12.64
C PHE A 345 2.85 26.01 -11.86
N ALA A 346 4.09 26.33 -12.18
CA ALA A 346 4.87 27.41 -11.58
C ALA A 346 4.82 28.67 -12.48
N PRO A 347 4.16 29.77 -12.06
CA PRO A 347 4.03 30.96 -12.88
C PRO A 347 5.35 31.68 -13.15
N ASP A 348 6.28 31.61 -12.19
CA ASP A 348 7.61 32.24 -12.25
C ASP A 348 8.67 31.28 -12.82
N PHE A 349 8.23 30.27 -13.59
CA PHE A 349 9.12 29.27 -14.17
C PHE A 349 9.97 29.84 -15.30
N LEU A 350 9.47 30.78 -16.08
CA LEU A 350 10.28 31.50 -17.06
C LEU A 350 10.86 32.77 -16.41
N SER A 351 11.86 33.38 -17.04
CA SER A 351 12.38 34.68 -16.58
C SER A 351 11.34 35.82 -16.69
N VAL A 352 10.28 35.61 -17.46
CA VAL A 352 9.08 36.44 -17.52
C VAL A 352 7.91 35.64 -16.94
N PRO A 353 7.22 36.11 -15.89
CA PRO A 353 6.10 35.39 -15.30
C PRO A 353 4.94 35.16 -16.27
N VAL A 354 4.42 33.94 -16.30
CA VAL A 354 3.23 33.56 -17.08
C VAL A 354 2.29 32.78 -16.19
N GLY A 355 1.05 33.25 -16.03
CA GLY A 355 0.06 32.64 -15.13
C GLY A 355 -0.75 31.49 -15.74
N LEU A 356 -1.79 31.08 -15.03
CA LEU A 356 -2.78 30.10 -15.50
C LEU A 356 -3.90 30.77 -16.32
N PRO A 357 -4.54 30.04 -17.26
CA PRO A 357 -5.75 30.51 -17.91
C PRO A 357 -6.89 30.75 -16.89
N THR A 358 -7.68 31.80 -17.11
CA THR A 358 -8.86 32.12 -16.28
C THR A 358 -10.13 31.72 -17.03
N LEU A 359 -10.97 30.88 -16.41
CA LEU A 359 -12.24 30.47 -17.02
C LEU A 359 -13.21 31.65 -17.14
N GLY A 360 -13.95 31.73 -18.24
CA GLY A 360 -15.08 32.65 -18.38
C GLY A 360 -16.30 32.16 -17.57
N ALA A 361 -17.26 33.05 -17.32
CA ALA A 361 -18.38 32.78 -16.39
C ALA A 361 -19.16 31.48 -16.67
N VAL A 362 -19.36 31.12 -17.94
CA VAL A 362 -20.04 29.87 -18.33
C VAL A 362 -19.20 28.65 -17.96
N ALA A 363 -17.89 28.68 -18.24
CA ALA A 363 -16.98 27.59 -17.90
C ALA A 363 -16.77 27.47 -16.38
N GLN A 364 -16.71 28.59 -15.66
CA GLN A 364 -16.64 28.61 -14.19
C GLN A 364 -17.85 27.91 -13.54
N ALA A 365 -19.06 28.15 -14.05
CA ALA A 365 -20.27 27.50 -13.55
C ALA A 365 -20.24 25.96 -13.70
N ASP A 366 -19.55 25.46 -14.73
CA ASP A 366 -19.36 24.03 -14.99
C ASP A 366 -18.07 23.46 -14.39
N ALA A 367 -17.23 24.26 -13.74
CA ALA A 367 -15.95 23.81 -13.20
C ALA A 367 -16.12 22.96 -11.93
N VAL A 368 -15.30 21.92 -11.79
CA VAL A 368 -15.08 21.21 -10.52
C VAL A 368 -14.37 22.15 -9.56
N LEU A 369 -14.79 22.17 -8.29
CA LEU A 369 -14.14 22.94 -7.24
C LEU A 369 -13.46 22.01 -6.24
N LEU A 370 -12.14 22.16 -6.08
CA LEU A 370 -11.37 21.48 -5.03
C LEU A 370 -10.99 22.50 -3.96
N GLY A 371 -11.56 22.36 -2.76
CA GLY A 371 -11.32 23.30 -1.66
C GLY A 371 -11.75 24.75 -1.99
N GLY A 372 -12.73 24.93 -2.87
CA GLY A 372 -13.19 26.25 -3.34
C GLY A 372 -12.41 26.83 -4.51
N SER A 373 -11.38 26.14 -5.02
CA SER A 373 -10.62 26.53 -6.20
C SER A 373 -11.06 25.75 -7.45
N GLU A 374 -11.11 26.42 -8.60
CA GLU A 374 -11.30 25.79 -9.92
C GLU A 374 -10.03 25.07 -10.41
N VAL A 375 -8.88 25.47 -9.85
CA VAL A 375 -7.56 24.91 -10.19
C VAL A 375 -7.28 23.70 -9.30
N VAL A 376 -6.93 22.59 -9.95
CA VAL A 376 -6.48 21.36 -9.33
C VAL A 376 -5.00 21.18 -9.65
N ASP A 377 -4.19 21.19 -8.60
CA ASP A 377 -2.74 21.04 -8.70
C ASP A 377 -2.31 19.56 -8.63
N TYR A 378 -1.24 19.27 -9.36
CA TYR A 378 -0.47 18.04 -9.38
C TYR A 378 1.02 18.40 -9.44
N THR A 379 1.93 17.44 -9.31
CA THR A 379 3.35 17.75 -9.43
C THR A 379 3.72 18.16 -10.87
N HIS A 380 4.18 19.40 -11.04
CA HIS A 380 4.60 20.07 -12.28
C HIS A 380 3.49 20.46 -13.27
N PHE A 381 2.22 20.21 -12.94
CA PHE A 381 1.09 20.64 -13.75
C PHE A 381 -0.14 21.00 -12.92
N SER A 382 -0.98 21.87 -13.46
CA SER A 382 -2.28 22.23 -12.91
C SER A 382 -3.34 22.12 -14.00
N LEU A 383 -4.59 21.89 -13.61
CA LEU A 383 -5.72 21.84 -14.55
C LEU A 383 -6.98 22.47 -13.98
N ALA A 384 -7.91 22.81 -14.87
CA ALA A 384 -9.30 23.08 -14.51
C ALA A 384 -10.22 22.08 -15.20
N MET A 385 -11.16 21.49 -14.45
CA MET A 385 -11.95 20.33 -14.90
C MET A 385 -13.41 20.69 -15.14
N SER A 386 -14.00 20.26 -16.26
CA SER A 386 -15.43 20.40 -16.53
C SER A 386 -16.23 19.26 -15.90
N LYS A 387 -17.27 19.60 -15.12
CA LYS A 387 -18.24 18.64 -14.57
C LYS A 387 -19.04 17.97 -15.69
N SER A 388 -19.58 18.75 -16.63
CA SER A 388 -20.47 18.24 -17.67
C SER A 388 -19.76 17.45 -18.78
N ARG A 389 -18.50 17.80 -19.09
CA ARG A 389 -17.69 17.13 -20.11
C ARG A 389 -16.84 16.01 -19.52
N ARG A 390 -16.55 16.06 -18.22
CA ARG A 390 -15.72 15.09 -17.49
C ARG A 390 -14.30 14.97 -18.05
N PHE A 391 -13.81 16.07 -18.63
CA PHE A 391 -12.44 16.28 -19.11
C PHE A 391 -11.96 17.68 -18.70
N ALA A 392 -10.64 17.90 -18.71
CA ALA A 392 -10.07 19.21 -18.42
C ALA A 392 -10.49 20.24 -19.49
N PHE A 393 -10.78 21.48 -19.06
CA PHE A 393 -10.84 22.65 -19.96
C PHE A 393 -9.45 22.97 -20.50
N TRP A 394 -8.48 22.95 -19.60
CA TRP A 394 -7.07 23.20 -19.86
C TRP A 394 -6.21 22.46 -18.83
N VAL A 395 -4.99 22.13 -19.25
CA VAL A 395 -3.89 21.66 -18.40
C VAL A 395 -2.68 22.53 -18.71
N ALA A 396 -2.02 23.06 -17.69
CA ALA A 396 -0.81 23.87 -17.78
C ALA A 396 0.34 23.16 -17.07
N TRP A 397 1.52 23.07 -17.68
CA TRP A 397 2.69 22.42 -17.10
C TRP A 397 4.00 23.11 -17.48
N ASN A 398 5.04 22.85 -16.70
CA ASN A 398 6.39 23.34 -16.98
C ASN A 398 7.32 22.19 -17.37
N ILE A 399 8.33 22.51 -18.19
CA ILE A 399 9.37 21.58 -18.63
C ILE A 399 10.73 22.17 -18.26
N ASP A 400 11.48 21.47 -17.41
CA ASP A 400 12.88 21.80 -17.12
C ASP A 400 13.79 20.78 -17.82
N GLY A 401 14.29 21.13 -19.01
CA GLY A 401 15.17 20.28 -19.81
C GLY A 401 16.43 19.86 -19.04
N LYS A 402 16.97 20.75 -18.22
CA LYS A 402 18.22 20.58 -17.47
C LYS A 402 18.15 19.47 -16.42
N THR A 403 16.98 19.28 -15.81
CA THR A 403 16.81 18.34 -14.69
C THR A 403 15.93 17.14 -15.04
N LEU A 404 15.65 16.93 -16.33
CA LEU A 404 14.91 15.76 -16.82
C LEU A 404 15.50 14.43 -16.32
N LYS A 405 14.60 13.49 -16.03
CA LYS A 405 14.87 12.15 -15.51
C LYS A 405 14.28 11.11 -16.45
N THR A 406 15.03 10.04 -16.65
CA THR A 406 14.52 8.85 -17.34
C THR A 406 13.94 7.89 -16.31
N LEU A 407 12.61 7.83 -16.21
CA LEU A 407 11.90 6.89 -15.33
C LEU A 407 11.07 5.90 -16.14
N ASN A 408 10.88 4.69 -15.62
CA ASN A 408 10.01 3.69 -16.23
C ASN A 408 8.53 4.00 -15.94
N ARG A 409 7.65 3.61 -16.88
CA ARG A 409 6.19 3.65 -16.75
C ARG A 409 5.57 2.32 -16.31
N SER A 410 6.33 1.22 -16.36
CA SER A 410 5.82 -0.12 -16.07
C SER A 410 5.26 -0.22 -14.64
N GLY A 411 4.03 -0.71 -14.52
CA GLY A 411 3.38 -0.93 -13.23
C GLY A 411 2.60 0.26 -12.67
N ILE A 412 2.51 1.39 -13.38
CA ILE A 412 1.68 2.53 -12.97
C ILE A 412 0.30 2.40 -13.65
N PRO A 413 -0.79 2.14 -12.90
CA PRO A 413 -2.13 2.06 -13.46
C PRO A 413 -2.70 3.47 -13.71
N PHE A 414 -3.54 3.60 -14.75
CA PHE A 414 -4.44 4.75 -14.87
C PHE A 414 -5.54 4.63 -13.82
N ILE A 415 -5.73 5.68 -13.01
CA ILE A 415 -6.68 5.69 -11.90
C ILE A 415 -7.46 7.00 -11.84
N LEU A 416 -8.64 6.98 -11.24
CA LEU A 416 -9.40 8.19 -10.94
C LEU A 416 -8.69 8.96 -9.83
N ASP A 417 -8.77 10.29 -9.88
CA ASP A 417 -8.33 11.13 -8.76
C ASP A 417 -9.39 11.09 -7.66
N SER A 418 -9.03 10.57 -6.49
CA SER A 418 -9.94 10.44 -5.34
C SER A 418 -10.36 11.78 -4.72
N ARG A 419 -9.67 12.88 -5.07
CA ARG A 419 -10.01 14.24 -4.62
C ARG A 419 -11.20 14.83 -5.39
N ILE A 420 -11.49 14.29 -6.58
CA ILE A 420 -12.59 14.73 -7.43
C ILE A 420 -13.67 13.64 -7.42
N PRO A 421 -14.96 13.99 -7.25
CA PRO A 421 -16.04 13.02 -7.32
C PRO A 421 -15.98 12.19 -8.62
N PRO A 422 -16.14 10.86 -8.55
CA PRO A 422 -15.95 9.97 -9.71
C PRO A 422 -16.94 10.25 -10.85
N GLU A 423 -18.11 10.82 -10.58
CA GLU A 423 -19.10 11.22 -11.57
C GLU A 423 -18.62 12.35 -12.51
N PHE A 424 -17.62 13.13 -12.10
CA PHE A 424 -17.03 14.20 -12.91
C PHE A 424 -15.78 13.75 -13.68
N GLN A 425 -15.50 12.44 -13.72
CA GLN A 425 -14.35 11.86 -14.40
C GLN A 425 -14.79 10.74 -15.35
N VAL A 426 -13.93 10.43 -16.32
CA VAL A 426 -14.11 9.29 -17.21
C VAL A 426 -12.99 8.28 -16.95
N GLY A 427 -13.35 7.11 -16.45
CA GLY A 427 -12.41 6.02 -16.19
C GLY A 427 -12.14 5.13 -17.41
N ASP A 428 -11.42 4.05 -17.16
CA ASP A 428 -10.93 3.09 -18.17
C ASP A 428 -12.08 2.45 -19.00
N ASP A 429 -13.31 2.43 -18.48
CA ASP A 429 -14.47 1.88 -19.17
C ASP A 429 -14.80 2.58 -20.50
N LEU A 430 -14.38 3.83 -20.73
CA LEU A 430 -14.51 4.46 -22.04
C LEU A 430 -13.58 3.81 -23.08
N TYR A 431 -12.39 3.40 -22.67
CA TYR A 431 -11.27 3.00 -23.54
C TYR A 431 -11.25 1.49 -23.83
N LYS A 432 -11.95 0.68 -23.02
CA LYS A 432 -11.96 -0.77 -23.17
C LYS A 432 -12.60 -1.23 -24.49
N GLY A 433 -11.88 -2.09 -25.21
CA GLY A 433 -12.38 -2.81 -26.37
C GLY A 433 -12.70 -1.93 -27.58
N ASN A 434 -11.95 -0.84 -27.77
CA ASN A 434 -12.07 0.06 -28.92
C ASN A 434 -10.73 0.74 -29.24
N ARG A 435 -10.71 1.58 -30.28
CA ARG A 435 -9.50 2.28 -30.77
C ARG A 435 -9.14 3.56 -30.00
N LEU A 436 -9.95 4.00 -29.04
CA LEU A 436 -9.63 5.16 -28.21
C LEU A 436 -8.51 4.79 -27.23
N ASP A 437 -7.42 5.54 -27.29
CA ASP A 437 -6.32 5.45 -26.36
C ASP A 437 -6.40 6.55 -25.28
N ARG A 438 -5.72 6.30 -24.17
CA ARG A 438 -5.60 7.21 -23.02
C ARG A 438 -4.55 8.28 -23.32
N GLY A 439 -4.98 9.24 -24.12
CA GLY A 439 -4.19 10.39 -24.53
C GLY A 439 -3.91 11.32 -23.36
N HIS A 440 -2.63 11.53 -23.04
CA HIS A 440 -2.24 12.52 -22.03
C HIS A 440 -2.36 13.93 -22.61
N ILE A 441 -2.92 14.87 -21.85
CA ILE A 441 -2.89 16.30 -22.21
C ILE A 441 -1.51 16.86 -21.87
N ALA A 442 -1.14 16.87 -20.58
CA ALA A 442 0.25 17.07 -20.17
C ALA A 442 1.01 15.75 -20.34
N ARG A 443 1.96 15.71 -21.28
CA ARG A 443 2.70 14.49 -21.61
C ARG A 443 3.52 14.05 -20.40
N ARG A 444 3.46 12.76 -20.07
CA ARG A 444 4.28 12.17 -19.01
C ARG A 444 5.75 12.59 -19.10
N ALA A 445 6.37 12.49 -20.28
CA ALA A 445 7.80 12.76 -20.46
C ALA A 445 8.20 14.20 -20.11
N ASP A 446 7.28 15.15 -20.27
CA ASP A 446 7.50 16.57 -20.00
C ASP A 446 7.58 16.89 -18.50
N LEU A 447 7.00 16.01 -17.67
CA LEU A 447 6.81 16.25 -16.24
C LEU A 447 7.93 15.64 -15.38
N LEU A 448 8.83 14.84 -15.97
CA LEU A 448 9.81 14.05 -15.21
C LEU A 448 11.10 14.82 -14.97
N TRP A 449 11.06 15.97 -14.29
CA TRP A 449 12.25 16.77 -13.99
C TRP A 449 12.37 17.06 -12.48
N GLY A 450 13.42 17.76 -12.06
CA GLY A 450 13.67 18.12 -10.66
C GLY A 450 14.40 17.02 -9.88
N SER A 451 14.10 16.93 -8.58
CA SER A 451 14.61 15.82 -7.75
C SER A 451 14.03 14.47 -8.20
N LEU A 452 14.70 13.37 -7.86
CA LEU A 452 14.17 12.03 -8.19
C LEU A 452 12.78 11.81 -7.58
N GLU A 453 12.55 12.33 -6.38
CA GLU A 453 11.27 12.23 -5.66
C GLU A 453 10.16 13.02 -6.36
N GLU A 454 10.43 14.27 -6.77
CA GLU A 454 9.49 15.09 -7.57
C GLU A 454 9.17 14.42 -8.91
N ALA A 455 10.18 13.92 -9.62
CA ALA A 455 9.98 13.21 -10.89
C ALA A 455 9.19 11.90 -10.72
N GLU A 456 9.42 11.13 -9.64
CA GLU A 456 8.62 9.93 -9.33
C GLU A 456 7.16 10.28 -9.03
N GLN A 457 6.90 11.37 -8.29
CA GLN A 457 5.54 11.81 -8.00
C GLN A 457 4.84 12.32 -9.27
N ALA A 458 5.51 13.14 -10.08
CA ALA A 458 4.99 13.61 -11.36
C ALA A 458 4.69 12.45 -12.33
N ASN A 459 5.53 11.41 -12.30
CA ASN A 459 5.31 10.18 -13.06
C ASN A 459 3.99 9.50 -12.67
N VAL A 460 3.68 9.41 -11.37
CA VAL A 460 2.41 8.85 -10.89
C VAL A 460 1.23 9.77 -11.22
N ASP A 461 1.36 11.07 -10.92
CA ASP A 461 0.30 12.07 -11.12
C ASP A 461 -0.14 12.15 -12.59
N SER A 462 0.79 11.95 -13.53
CA SER A 462 0.48 11.98 -14.97
C SER A 462 -0.55 10.94 -15.43
N PHE A 463 -0.78 9.87 -14.66
CA PHE A 463 -1.73 8.78 -14.97
C PHE A 463 -3.13 8.97 -14.37
N PHE A 464 -3.41 10.09 -13.69
CA PHE A 464 -4.77 10.41 -13.28
C PHE A 464 -5.64 10.71 -14.50
N PHE A 465 -6.85 10.14 -14.55
CA PHE A 465 -7.80 10.35 -15.65
C PHE A 465 -8.21 11.83 -15.86
N THR A 466 -7.98 12.69 -14.87
CA THR A 466 -8.15 14.15 -14.98
C THR A 466 -7.21 14.78 -16.02
N ASN A 467 -6.05 14.18 -16.26
CA ASN A 467 -5.08 14.57 -17.30
C ASN A 467 -5.27 13.78 -18.62
N ILE A 468 -6.30 12.93 -18.73
CA ILE A 468 -6.49 12.02 -19.85
C ILE A 468 -7.71 12.43 -20.68
N THR A 469 -7.58 12.35 -22.00
CA THR A 469 -8.65 12.61 -22.97
C THR A 469 -8.66 11.53 -24.07
N PRO A 470 -9.82 11.15 -24.61
CA PRO A 470 -9.92 10.09 -25.63
C PRO A 470 -9.36 10.52 -26.97
N GLN A 471 -8.17 10.00 -27.28
CA GLN A 471 -7.49 10.22 -28.56
C GLN A 471 -7.49 8.93 -29.36
N MET A 472 -7.62 9.00 -30.69
CA MET A 472 -7.42 7.82 -31.52
C MET A 472 -6.00 7.26 -31.37
N ASP A 473 -5.84 5.94 -31.45
CA ASP A 473 -4.57 5.25 -31.28
C ASP A 473 -3.49 5.76 -32.24
N ASP A 474 -3.86 6.04 -33.49
CA ASP A 474 -3.02 6.69 -34.50
C ASP A 474 -2.66 8.14 -34.13
N PHE A 475 -3.55 8.94 -33.53
CA PHE A 475 -3.25 10.27 -33.01
C PHE A 475 -2.20 10.21 -31.90
N ASN A 476 -2.37 9.34 -30.91
CA ASN A 476 -1.44 9.21 -29.78
C ASN A 476 -0.09 8.56 -30.19
N GLN A 477 -0.07 7.70 -31.20
CA GLN A 477 1.14 7.05 -31.71
C GLN A 477 1.88 7.91 -32.76
N SER A 478 1.17 8.62 -33.64
CA SER A 478 1.75 9.57 -34.57
C SER A 478 2.32 10.78 -33.84
N ALA A 479 1.78 11.20 -32.69
CA ALA A 479 2.44 12.17 -31.81
C ALA A 479 3.86 11.76 -31.39
N LYS A 480 4.24 10.46 -31.45
CA LYS A 480 5.60 9.99 -31.13
C LYS A 480 6.57 10.00 -32.31
N ARG A 481 6.09 10.17 -33.56
CA ARG A 481 6.92 10.06 -34.79
C ARG A 481 6.54 11.02 -35.95
N GLY A 482 5.44 11.74 -35.83
CA GLY A 482 4.85 12.62 -36.84
C GLY A 482 5.27 14.08 -36.66
N LEU A 483 4.68 14.99 -37.44
CA LEU A 483 5.00 16.44 -37.42
C LEU A 483 4.90 17.03 -36.02
N TRP A 484 3.95 16.57 -35.21
CA TRP A 484 3.76 17.00 -33.83
C TRP A 484 4.88 16.57 -32.87
N GLY A 485 5.28 15.29 -32.90
CA GLY A 485 6.42 14.81 -32.12
C GLY A 485 7.71 15.52 -32.53
N ARG A 486 7.90 15.74 -33.84
CA ARG A 486 9.03 16.52 -34.37
C ARG A 486 8.95 18.01 -34.02
N LEU A 487 7.76 18.59 -33.88
CA LEU A 487 7.57 19.96 -33.43
C LEU A 487 7.97 20.11 -31.97
N GLU A 488 7.57 19.14 -31.15
CA GLU A 488 7.99 19.07 -29.76
C GLU A 488 9.51 18.87 -29.67
N ASP A 489 10.12 18.02 -30.50
CA ASP A 489 11.59 17.87 -30.59
C ASP A 489 12.30 19.12 -31.13
N ALA A 490 11.67 19.88 -32.04
CA ALA A 490 12.25 21.10 -32.62
C ALA A 490 12.22 22.28 -31.65
N VAL A 491 11.12 22.44 -30.88
CA VAL A 491 11.11 23.35 -29.71
C VAL A 491 12.22 22.97 -28.72
N LEU A 492 12.54 21.68 -28.62
CA LEU A 492 13.63 21.18 -27.79
C LEU A 492 15.03 21.36 -28.43
N ALA A 493 15.15 21.52 -29.75
CA ALA A 493 16.43 21.49 -30.48
C ALA A 493 16.96 22.88 -30.92
N ASP A 494 16.08 23.88 -31.11
CA ASP A 494 16.50 25.27 -31.42
C ASP A 494 17.04 26.03 -30.19
N VAL A 495 17.01 25.40 -29.02
CA VAL A 495 17.61 25.89 -27.79
C VAL A 495 18.55 24.80 -27.29
N ASP A 496 19.76 25.16 -26.85
CA ASP A 496 20.73 24.22 -26.29
C ASP A 496 20.02 23.43 -25.16
N VAL A 497 19.83 22.11 -25.36
CA VAL A 497 18.87 21.27 -24.60
C VAL A 497 19.13 21.30 -23.09
N ASP A 498 20.36 21.62 -22.70
CA ASP A 498 20.83 21.67 -21.31
C ASP A 498 20.37 22.91 -20.51
N ASP A 499 19.77 23.93 -21.14
CA ASP A 499 19.23 25.13 -20.47
C ASP A 499 17.78 25.50 -20.86
N LEU A 500 17.07 24.61 -21.57
CA LEU A 500 15.72 24.89 -22.04
C LEU A 500 14.67 24.79 -20.90
N ARG A 501 13.99 25.92 -20.65
CA ARG A 501 12.80 26.03 -19.79
C ARG A 501 11.60 26.47 -20.61
N VAL A 502 10.51 25.69 -20.56
CA VAL A 502 9.27 25.94 -21.32
C VAL A 502 8.07 25.87 -20.40
N SER A 503 7.09 26.75 -20.63
CA SER A 503 5.75 26.63 -20.06
C SER A 503 4.77 26.24 -21.17
N VAL A 504 3.92 25.26 -20.90
CA VAL A 504 3.06 24.66 -21.92
C VAL A 504 1.64 24.57 -21.40
N TYR A 505 0.69 24.78 -22.30
CA TYR A 505 -0.74 24.73 -22.02
C TYR A 505 -1.40 23.86 -23.08
N GLY A 506 -2.39 23.07 -22.71
CA GLY A 506 -3.13 22.28 -23.69
C GLY A 506 -4.48 21.80 -23.18
N GLY A 507 -5.32 21.33 -24.09
CA GLY A 507 -6.63 20.83 -23.75
C GLY A 507 -7.46 20.43 -24.97
N PRO A 508 -8.63 19.81 -24.74
CA PRO A 508 -9.63 19.61 -25.79
C PRO A 508 -10.35 20.91 -26.13
N VAL A 509 -10.92 20.97 -27.34
CA VAL A 509 -11.97 21.93 -27.69
C VAL A 509 -13.31 21.22 -27.55
N PHE A 510 -14.23 21.82 -26.81
CA PHE A 510 -15.56 21.28 -26.58
C PHE A 510 -16.57 21.86 -27.56
N GLN A 511 -17.16 21.00 -28.38
CA GLN A 511 -18.20 21.39 -29.34
C GLN A 511 -19.56 20.85 -28.92
N ALA A 512 -20.63 21.56 -29.30
CA ALA A 512 -22.00 21.19 -28.94
C ALA A 512 -22.45 19.88 -29.62
N ASP A 513 -21.92 19.61 -30.82
CA ASP A 513 -22.20 18.46 -31.67
C ASP A 513 -21.15 17.33 -31.54
N ASP A 514 -20.31 17.37 -30.49
CA ASP A 514 -19.36 16.29 -30.19
C ASP A 514 -20.07 14.93 -30.07
N ARG A 515 -19.55 13.92 -30.77
CA ARG A 515 -20.14 12.58 -30.84
C ARG A 515 -20.25 11.98 -29.44
N VAL A 516 -21.43 11.45 -29.10
CA VAL A 516 -21.64 10.70 -27.86
C VAL A 516 -21.23 9.24 -28.07
N PHE A 517 -20.34 8.74 -27.22
CA PHE A 517 -19.94 7.35 -27.16
C PHE A 517 -19.92 6.89 -25.70
N ARG A 518 -20.62 5.79 -25.39
CA ARG A 518 -20.79 5.28 -24.00
C ARG A 518 -21.22 6.36 -23.00
N GLY A 519 -22.10 7.27 -23.43
CA GLY A 519 -22.59 8.39 -22.62
C GLY A 519 -21.58 9.52 -22.39
N VAL A 520 -20.44 9.53 -23.10
CA VAL A 520 -19.41 10.58 -23.04
C VAL A 520 -19.39 11.33 -24.38
N ARG A 521 -19.37 12.67 -24.34
CA ARG A 521 -19.18 13.52 -25.54
C ARG A 521 -17.69 13.64 -25.88
N LEU A 522 -17.26 13.02 -26.97
CA LEU A 522 -15.85 12.92 -27.36
C LEU A 522 -15.38 14.19 -28.09
N PRO A 523 -14.33 14.88 -27.61
CA PRO A 523 -13.75 16.00 -28.32
C PRO A 523 -13.06 15.56 -29.63
N ARG A 524 -13.21 16.37 -30.68
CA ARG A 524 -12.60 16.14 -32.01
C ARG A 524 -11.37 17.01 -32.28
N GLU A 525 -11.20 18.07 -31.51
CA GLU A 525 -10.07 18.98 -31.64
C GLU A 525 -9.36 19.12 -30.29
N TYR A 526 -8.06 19.37 -30.38
CA TYR A 526 -7.20 19.69 -29.26
C TYR A 526 -6.40 20.93 -29.59
N TRP A 527 -5.92 21.61 -28.57
CA TRP A 527 -5.06 22.76 -28.73
C TRP A 527 -3.85 22.63 -27.82
N LYS A 528 -2.78 23.32 -28.19
CA LYS A 528 -1.61 23.49 -27.33
C LYS A 528 -0.97 24.85 -27.57
N VAL A 529 -0.43 25.43 -26.50
CA VAL A 529 0.35 26.65 -26.52
C VAL A 529 1.70 26.38 -25.87
N ILE A 530 2.76 26.81 -26.53
CA ILE A 530 4.14 26.66 -26.08
C ILE A 530 4.68 28.07 -25.82
N ALA A 531 5.16 28.30 -24.60
CA ALA A 531 5.70 29.58 -24.15
C ALA A 531 7.16 29.40 -23.69
N PHE A 532 8.05 30.20 -24.25
CA PHE A 532 9.48 30.15 -23.99
C PHE A 532 10.09 31.55 -24.04
N VAL A 533 11.28 31.71 -23.46
CA VAL A 533 12.00 32.99 -23.51
C VAL A 533 13.21 32.82 -24.43
N GLU A 534 13.27 33.66 -25.46
CA GLU A 534 14.40 33.74 -26.37
C GLU A 534 15.02 35.14 -26.26
N GLN A 535 16.33 35.21 -25.97
CA GLN A 535 17.07 36.47 -25.81
C GLN A 535 16.40 37.46 -24.83
N GLY A 536 15.76 36.95 -23.78
CA GLY A 536 15.07 37.75 -22.76
C GLY A 536 13.64 38.19 -23.13
N VAL A 537 13.14 37.81 -24.31
CA VAL A 537 11.79 38.13 -24.78
C VAL A 537 10.92 36.87 -24.70
N LEU A 538 9.75 37.00 -24.04
CA LEU A 538 8.76 35.93 -24.01
C LEU A 538 8.10 35.79 -25.39
N LYS A 539 8.04 34.55 -25.89
CA LYS A 539 7.35 34.17 -27.12
C LYS A 539 6.32 33.09 -26.83
N ALA A 540 5.20 33.13 -27.54
CA ALA A 540 4.14 32.12 -27.46
C ALA A 540 3.76 31.60 -28.86
N ARG A 541 3.57 30.29 -29.01
CA ARG A 541 3.11 29.65 -30.25
C ARG A 541 1.94 28.74 -29.95
N ALA A 542 0.83 28.94 -30.66
CA ALA A 542 -0.42 28.22 -30.45
C ALA A 542 -0.79 27.36 -31.67
N PHE A 543 -1.33 26.18 -31.38
CA PHE A 543 -1.66 25.17 -32.37
C PHE A 543 -3.03 24.55 -32.08
N ILE A 544 -3.79 24.24 -33.13
CA ILE A 544 -4.97 23.36 -33.08
C ILE A 544 -4.66 22.08 -33.86
N LEU A 545 -4.99 20.95 -33.24
CA LEU A 545 -4.85 19.61 -33.79
C LEU A 545 -6.25 19.02 -33.97
N THR A 546 -6.53 18.48 -35.14
CA THR A 546 -7.82 17.84 -35.43
C THR A 546 -7.65 16.33 -35.58
N GLN A 547 -8.63 15.57 -35.07
CA GLN A 547 -8.71 14.11 -35.26
C GLN A 547 -10.04 13.72 -35.92
N ASN A 548 -10.01 12.68 -36.75
CA ASN A 548 -11.19 12.15 -37.41
C ASN A 548 -11.81 10.98 -36.60
N LEU A 549 -13.01 11.20 -36.04
CA LEU A 549 -13.72 10.19 -35.24
C LEU A 549 -14.65 9.27 -36.05
N ASN A 550 -14.74 9.44 -37.39
CA ASN A 550 -15.57 8.57 -38.24
C ASN A 550 -15.02 7.12 -38.32
N GLN A 551 -13.78 6.91 -37.91
CA GLN A 551 -13.06 5.63 -37.97
C GLN A 551 -13.33 4.68 -36.79
N LEU A 552 -14.30 4.98 -35.92
CA LEU A 552 -14.76 4.06 -34.88
C LEU A 552 -15.44 2.80 -35.46
N GLU A 553 -15.83 2.82 -36.75
CA GLU A 553 -16.57 1.73 -37.44
C GLU A 553 -15.98 1.30 -38.81
N ALA A 554 -14.94 1.96 -39.37
CA ALA A 554 -14.39 1.61 -40.70
C ALA A 554 -12.85 1.76 -40.80
N LEU A 555 -12.22 0.87 -41.60
CA LEU A 555 -10.81 0.82 -41.98
C LEU A 555 -10.56 1.70 -43.22
N GLU A 556 -10.50 3.02 -43.05
CA GLU A 556 -9.94 3.91 -44.08
C GLU A 556 -8.93 4.88 -43.44
N LEU A 557 -7.78 5.02 -44.10
CA LEU A 557 -6.65 5.87 -43.72
C LEU A 557 -6.84 7.24 -44.41
N ASP A 558 -7.01 8.33 -43.62
CA ASP A 558 -6.71 9.75 -43.93
C ASP A 558 -7.45 10.67 -42.90
N GLU A 559 -6.95 11.80 -42.37
CA GLU A 559 -5.69 12.55 -42.47
C GLU A 559 -5.58 13.42 -41.18
N PHE A 560 -4.40 13.55 -40.56
CA PHE A 560 -4.16 14.37 -39.36
C PHE A 560 -3.72 15.79 -39.75
N ARG A 561 -4.29 16.84 -39.14
CA ARG A 561 -3.97 18.23 -39.47
C ARG A 561 -3.62 19.07 -38.25
N VAL A 562 -2.50 19.78 -38.34
CA VAL A 562 -2.04 20.78 -37.37
C VAL A 562 -2.17 22.15 -38.01
N PHE A 563 -2.75 23.09 -37.27
CA PHE A 563 -2.90 24.48 -37.69
C PHE A 563 -2.20 25.37 -36.66
N GLN A 564 -1.33 26.28 -37.11
CA GLN A 564 -0.87 27.37 -36.26
C GLN A 564 -1.99 28.41 -36.15
N VAL A 565 -2.29 28.87 -34.92
CA VAL A 565 -3.41 29.78 -34.65
C VAL A 565 -3.00 30.88 -33.67
N ARG A 566 -3.83 31.92 -33.54
CA ARG A 566 -3.65 32.93 -32.48
C ARG A 566 -4.20 32.40 -31.16
N LEU A 567 -3.68 32.91 -30.05
CA LEU A 567 -4.20 32.61 -28.72
C LEU A 567 -5.67 33.00 -28.60
N SER A 568 -6.07 34.13 -29.17
CA SER A 568 -7.46 34.61 -29.16
C SER A 568 -8.45 33.66 -29.85
N ASP A 569 -7.98 32.89 -30.85
CA ASP A 569 -8.80 31.88 -31.51
C ASP A 569 -9.13 30.73 -30.53
N ILE A 570 -8.17 30.34 -29.69
CA ILE A 570 -8.35 29.32 -28.64
C ILE A 570 -9.26 29.85 -27.52
N GLU A 571 -9.01 31.08 -27.05
CA GLU A 571 -9.83 31.71 -25.99
C GLU A 571 -11.32 31.75 -26.37
N THR A 572 -11.60 32.15 -27.61
CA THR A 572 -12.96 32.22 -28.15
C THR A 572 -13.61 30.84 -28.21
N ARG A 573 -12.88 29.82 -28.65
CA ARG A 573 -13.40 28.45 -28.79
C ARG A 573 -13.59 27.72 -27.46
N CYS A 574 -12.72 28.00 -26.48
CA CYS A 574 -12.66 27.24 -25.24
C CYS A 574 -13.30 27.95 -24.03
N GLY A 575 -13.64 29.23 -24.15
CA GLY A 575 -14.36 29.97 -23.10
C GLY A 575 -13.50 30.29 -21.87
N PHE A 576 -12.21 30.49 -22.06
CA PHE A 576 -11.26 30.96 -21.05
C PHE A 576 -10.33 32.02 -21.66
N THR A 577 -9.61 32.77 -20.82
CA THR A 577 -8.61 33.75 -21.25
C THR A 577 -7.22 33.39 -20.74
N PHE A 578 -6.21 33.46 -21.60
CA PHE A 578 -4.82 33.35 -21.21
C PHE A 578 -4.35 34.59 -20.43
N PRO A 579 -3.25 34.49 -19.67
CA PRO A 579 -2.66 35.64 -18.99
C PRO A 579 -2.24 36.74 -19.99
N PRO A 580 -2.33 38.04 -19.61
CA PRO A 580 -1.93 39.15 -20.47
C PRO A 580 -0.49 39.07 -20.98
N SER A 581 0.44 38.54 -20.18
CA SER A 581 1.83 38.35 -20.61
C SER A 581 1.97 37.35 -21.75
N LEU A 582 1.14 36.30 -21.77
CA LEU A 582 1.13 35.31 -22.84
C LEU A 582 0.44 35.84 -24.10
N GLN A 583 -0.65 36.60 -23.95
CA GLN A 583 -1.31 37.28 -25.07
C GLN A 583 -0.37 38.27 -25.77
N ALA A 584 0.41 39.05 -25.00
CA ALA A 584 1.39 39.98 -25.54
C ALA A 584 2.58 39.28 -26.24
N ALA A 585 2.84 38.02 -25.90
CA ALA A 585 3.89 37.20 -26.49
C ALA A 585 3.46 36.48 -27.79
N ASP A 586 2.17 36.57 -28.15
CA ASP A 586 1.64 36.08 -29.43
C ASP A 586 1.92 37.09 -30.53
N SER A 587 2.96 36.83 -31.32
CA SER A 587 3.40 37.68 -32.43
C SER A 587 2.87 37.23 -33.79
N LEU A 588 1.92 36.28 -33.84
CA LEU A 588 1.46 35.68 -35.08
C LEU A 588 0.62 36.66 -35.91
N ALA A 589 1.12 37.06 -37.08
CA ALA A 589 0.38 37.87 -38.05
C ALA A 589 -0.34 36.96 -39.06
N MET A 590 -1.63 36.71 -38.86
CA MET A 590 -2.44 35.85 -39.74
C MET A 590 -3.85 36.41 -40.02
N PRO A 591 -4.52 35.95 -41.11
CA PRO A 591 -5.90 36.31 -41.42
C PRO A 591 -6.88 35.89 -40.31
N GLU A 592 -7.98 36.66 -40.15
CA GLU A 592 -8.93 36.48 -39.05
C GLU A 592 -9.73 35.17 -39.08
N SER A 593 -9.93 34.54 -40.25
CA SER A 593 -10.69 33.29 -40.39
C SER A 593 -9.80 32.05 -40.33
N LEU A 594 -10.29 30.97 -39.72
CA LEU A 594 -9.66 29.64 -39.72
C LEU A 594 -9.94 28.86 -41.00
N ASP A 595 -11.05 29.13 -41.69
CA ASP A 595 -11.45 28.44 -42.92
C ASP A 595 -10.52 28.77 -44.11
N ASP A 596 -9.79 29.88 -44.02
CA ASP A 596 -8.82 30.32 -45.02
C ASP A 596 -7.38 29.83 -44.72
N ARG A 597 -7.18 29.06 -43.63
CA ARG A 597 -5.84 28.61 -43.20
C ARG A 597 -5.52 27.22 -43.74
N GLN A 598 -4.33 27.08 -44.32
CA GLN A 598 -3.80 25.78 -44.74
C GLN A 598 -3.19 25.04 -43.53
N PRO A 599 -3.34 23.70 -43.46
CA PRO A 599 -2.62 22.90 -42.48
C PRO A 599 -1.10 23.03 -42.65
N LEU A 600 -0.35 22.79 -41.57
CA LEU A 600 1.11 22.77 -41.62
C LEU A 600 1.61 21.48 -42.29
N ASP A 601 2.37 21.64 -43.38
CA ASP A 601 2.95 20.51 -44.12
C ASP A 601 4.36 20.13 -43.60
N SER A 602 5.06 21.06 -42.95
CA SER A 602 6.42 20.85 -42.40
C SER A 602 6.74 21.80 -41.23
N LEU A 603 7.82 21.54 -40.47
CA LEU A 603 8.27 22.42 -39.38
C LEU A 603 8.75 23.79 -39.86
N GLU A 604 9.26 23.86 -41.08
CA GLU A 604 9.76 25.09 -41.71
C GLU A 604 8.62 26.08 -42.01
N SER A 605 7.37 25.59 -42.08
CA SER A 605 6.19 26.42 -42.31
C SER A 605 5.68 27.15 -41.06
N ILE A 606 6.28 26.88 -39.89
CA ILE A 606 5.91 27.49 -38.62
C ILE A 606 6.55 28.87 -38.51
N GLN A 607 5.74 29.86 -38.15
CA GLN A 607 6.25 31.20 -37.83
C GLN A 607 6.78 31.20 -36.40
N TRP A 608 8.10 31.05 -36.24
CA TRP A 608 8.84 30.97 -34.96
C TRP A 608 9.11 32.29 -34.26
#